data_AF-A0A3S3LJL0-F1
#
_entry.id   AF-A0A3S3LJL0-F1
#
_cell.length_a   1.000
_cell.length_b   1.000
_cell.length_c   1.000
_cell.angle_alpha   90.00
_cell.angle_beta   90.00
_cell.angle_gamma   90.00
#
_symmetry.space_group_name_H-M   'P 1'
#
loop_
_entity.id
_entity.type
_entity.pdbx_description
1 polymer ?
#
loop_
_entity_poly.entity_id
_entity_poly.type
_entity_poly.pdbx_seq_one_letter_code
_entity_poly.pdbx_strand_id
1 'polypeptide(L)' 'MSATLFDLTGRAALVTGASRGIGLAMASALADAG' A
#
# COMPACT_ATOMS: atom_id res chain seq x y z
N MET A 1 -6.24 -10.11 -12.29
CA MET A 1 -5.80 -8.73 -11.99
C MET A 1 -4.33 -8.64 -12.31
N SER A 2 -3.93 -7.80 -13.26
CA SER A 2 -2.55 -7.70 -13.74
C SER A 2 -1.70 -6.97 -12.69
N ALA A 3 -1.10 -7.71 -11.76
CA ALA A 3 -0.27 -7.19 -10.66
C ALA A 3 0.85 -6.24 -11.14
N THR A 4 1.24 -6.34 -12.40
CA THR A 4 2.26 -5.51 -13.05
C THR A 4 1.99 -4.01 -13.04
N LEU A 5 0.74 -3.54 -12.99
CA LEU A 5 0.47 -2.09 -13.01
C LEU A 5 0.74 -1.41 -11.65
N PHE A 6 0.86 -2.18 -10.58
CA PHE A 6 0.98 -1.66 -9.21
C PHE A 6 2.11 -2.32 -8.42
N ASP A 7 3.17 -2.79 -9.10
CA ASP A 7 4.37 -3.26 -8.41
C ASP A 7 5.09 -2.06 -7.77
N LEU A 8 5.16 -2.07 -6.45
CA LEU A 8 5.79 -1.03 -5.64
C LEU A 8 7.15 -1.45 -5.10
N THR A 9 7.65 -2.64 -5.47
CA THR A 9 8.92 -3.19 -4.97
C THR A 9 10.05 -2.16 -5.02
N GLY A 10 10.69 -1.94 -3.87
CA GLY A 10 11.80 -1.01 -3.73
C GLY A 10 11.38 0.46 -3.60
N ARG A 11 10.09 0.76 -3.42
CA ARG A 11 9.59 2.11 -3.13
C ARG A 11 9.20 2.24 -1.66
N ALA A 12 9.27 3.46 -1.16
CA ALA A 12 8.78 3.81 0.17
C ALA A 12 7.48 4.62 0.04
N ALA A 13 6.46 4.25 0.82
CA ALA A 13 5.19 4.97 0.91
C ALA A 13 4.96 5.52 2.32
N LEU A 14 4.53 6.77 2.41
CA LEU A 14 4.07 7.39 3.67
C LEU A 14 2.55 7.46 3.67
N VAL A 15 1.92 6.79 4.62
CA VAL A 15 0.47 6.83 4.81
C VAL A 15 0.16 7.52 6.14
N THR A 16 -0.53 8.65 6.11
CA THR A 16 -1.00 9.36 7.31
C THR A 16 -2.37 8.83 7.73
N GLY A 17 -2.71 8.93 9.02
CA GLY A 17 -4.00 8.44 9.53
C GLY A 17 -4.19 6.92 9.46
N ALA A 18 -3.11 6.14 9.35
CA ALA A 18 -3.14 4.69 9.15
C ALA A 18 -3.45 3.86 10.41
N SER A 19 -3.89 4.48 11.51
CA SER A 19 -4.18 3.75 12.75
C SER A 19 -5.49 2.94 12.70
N ARG A 20 -6.38 3.19 11.74
CA ARG A 20 -7.64 2.45 11.52
C ARG A 20 -8.30 2.79 10.17
N GLY A 21 -9.37 2.06 9.84
CA GLY A 21 -10.24 2.36 8.71
C GLY A 21 -9.51 2.33 7.36
N ILE A 22 -9.83 3.27 6.47
CA ILE A 22 -9.29 3.33 5.11
C ILE A 22 -7.76 3.51 5.12
N GLY A 23 -7.23 4.34 6.02
CA GLY A 23 -5.78 4.55 6.12
C GLY A 23 -5.02 3.25 6.42
N LEU A 24 -5.55 2.43 7.34
CA LEU A 24 -4.97 1.12 7.65
C LEU A 24 -5.06 0.16 6.45
N ALA A 25 -6.24 0.08 5.82
CA ALA A 25 -6.44 -0.79 4.66
C ALA A 25 -5.52 -0.41 3.48
N MET A 26 -5.31 0.89 3.25
CA MET A 26 -4.39 1.40 2.23
C MET A 26 -2.93 1.07 2.57
N ALA A 27 -2.50 1.26 3.82
CA ALA A 27 -1.14 0.91 4.23
C ALA A 27 -0.85 -0.59 4.03
N SER A 28 -1.79 -1.46 4.38
CA SER A 28 -1.67 -2.90 4.13
C SER A 28 -1.62 -3.23 2.64
N ALA A 29 -2.54 -2.70 1.83
CA ALA A 29 -2.57 -2.97 0.40
C ALA A 29 -1.31 -2.48 -0.33
N LEU A 30 -0.74 -1.35 0.08
CA LEU A 30 0.52 -0.84 -0.47
C LEU A 30 1.70 -1.74 -0.09
N ALA A 31 1.73 -2.25 1.14
CA ALA A 31 2.77 -3.20 1.58
C ALA A 31 2.68 -4.54 0.83
N ASP A 32 1.47 -5.04 0.58
CA ASP A 32 1.24 -6.28 -0.19
C ASP A 32 1.65 -6.14 -1.66
N ALA A 33 1.68 -4.90 -2.18
CA ALA A 33 2.03 -4.58 -3.55
C ALA A 33 3.54 -4.45 -3.82
N GLY A 34 4.38 -4.49 -2.78
CA GLY A 34 5.84 -4.55 -2.89
C GLY A 34 6.59 -3.42 -2.21
#